data_AF-A0A1H7XPC7-F1
#
_entry.id   AF-A0A1H7XPC7-F1
#
_cell.length_a   1.000
_cell.length_b   1.000
_cell.length_c   1.000
_cell.angle_alpha   90.00
_cell.angle_beta   90.00
_cell.angle_gamma   90.00
#
_symmetry.space_group_name_H-M   'P 1'
#
loop_
_entity.id
_entity.type
_entity.pdbx_description
1 polymer ?
#
loop_
_entity_poly.entity_id
_entity_poly.type
_entity_poly.pdbx_seq_one_letter_code
_entity_poly.pdbx_strand_id
1 'polypeptide(L)' 'MIMYTFFENNADRLAGKTLVPFSTHEGSGLSGFDKKLSSACPDATVSDGLAIRGNDCQNDQESVRKKVSEWIAGLGY' A
#
# COMPACT_ATOMS: atom_id res chain seq x y z
N MET A 1 -1.34 -11.14 -8.81
CA MET A 1 -1.96 -10.08 -7.97
C MET A 1 -2.99 -9.37 -8.83
N ILE A 2 -4.28 -9.45 -8.50
CA ILE A 2 -5.36 -8.83 -9.31
C ILE A 2 -5.21 -7.30 -9.41
N MET A 3 -4.53 -6.69 -8.45
CA MET A 3 -4.31 -5.25 -8.41
C MET A 3 -3.56 -4.70 -9.62
N TYR A 4 -2.68 -5.47 -10.28
CA TYR A 4 -1.97 -4.98 -11.46
C TYR A 4 -2.92 -4.68 -12.61
N THR A 5 -3.84 -5.59 -12.89
CA THR A 5 -4.90 -5.37 -13.88
C THR A 5 -5.78 -4.17 -13.52
N PHE A 6 -6.05 -3.93 -12.24
CA PHE A 6 -6.79 -2.75 -11.80
C PHE A 6 -6.02 -1.46 -12.12
N PHE A 7 -4.72 -1.39 -11.79
CA PHE A 7 -3.90 -0.20 -12.04
C PHE A 7 -3.73 0.07 -13.54
N GLU A 8 -3.38 -0.96 -14.31
CA GLU A 8 -3.19 -0.89 -15.76
C GLU A 8 -4.46 -0.39 -16.46
N ASN A 9 -5.64 -0.87 -16.04
CA ASN A 9 -6.92 -0.48 -16.65
C ASN A 9 -7.47 0.86 -16.15
N ASN A 10 -6.85 1.49 -15.14
CA ASN A 10 -7.35 2.73 -14.52
C ASN A 10 -6.29 3.82 -14.39
N ALA A 11 -5.12 3.68 -15.03
CA ALA A 11 -4.02 4.64 -14.92
C ALA A 11 -4.47 6.10 -15.16
N ASP A 12 -5.23 6.34 -16.24
CA ASP A 12 -5.77 7.68 -16.57
C ASP A 12 -6.68 8.25 -15.47
N ARG A 13 -7.47 7.39 -14.82
CA ARG A 13 -8.39 7.81 -13.74
C ARG A 13 -7.66 8.08 -12.43
N LEU A 14 -6.47 7.50 -12.28
CA LEU A 14 -5.62 7.64 -11.10
C LEU A 14 -4.58 8.76 -11.28
N ALA A 15 -4.44 9.34 -12.48
CA ALA A 15 -3.58 10.49 -12.74
C ALA A 15 -3.90 11.65 -11.79
N GLY A 16 -2.84 12.25 -11.23
CA GLY A 16 -2.92 13.34 -10.25
C GLY A 16 -3.49 12.94 -8.88
N LYS A 17 -3.74 11.64 -8.62
CA LYS A 17 -4.17 11.14 -7.31
C LYS A 17 -2.96 10.72 -6.47
N THR A 18 -3.15 10.75 -5.14
CA THR A 18 -2.26 10.07 -4.21
C THR A 18 -2.72 8.63 -4.02
N LEU A 19 -1.82 7.67 -4.26
CA LEU A 19 -2.04 6.24 -4.09
C LEU A 19 -1.21 5.77 -2.90
N VAL A 20 -1.87 5.18 -1.91
CA VAL A 20 -1.26 4.80 -0.62
C VAL A 20 -1.34 3.27 -0.49
N PRO A 21 -0.29 2.53 -0.91
CA PRO A 21 -0.33 1.07 -0.96
C PRO A 21 -0.23 0.43 0.43
N PHE A 22 -0.98 -0.64 0.67
CA PHE A 22 -0.78 -1.49 1.84
C PHE A 22 -1.02 -2.96 1.52
N SER A 23 -0.46 -3.86 2.32
CA SER A 23 -0.71 -5.29 2.23
C SER A 23 -0.60 -5.99 3.57
N THR A 24 -1.23 -7.17 3.66
CA THR A 24 -0.82 -8.18 4.63
C THR A 24 0.12 -9.18 3.97
N HIS A 25 1.02 -9.79 4.74
CA HIS A 25 1.97 -10.78 4.24
C HIS A 25 2.33 -11.84 5.28
N GLU A 26 2.99 -12.92 4.87
CA GLU A 26 3.60 -13.91 5.78
C GLU A 26 5.12 -14.01 5.65
N GLY A 27 5.74 -12.98 5.07
CA GLY A 27 7.21 -12.82 5.02
C GLY A 27 7.72 -11.99 3.86
N SER A 28 6.88 -11.77 2.84
CA SER A 28 7.26 -11.08 1.60
C SER A 28 7.30 -9.55 1.70
N GLY A 29 6.78 -8.96 2.77
CA GLY A 29 6.54 -7.51 2.83
C GLY A 29 5.66 -7.04 1.66
N LEU A 30 5.97 -5.86 1.11
CA LEU A 30 5.32 -5.33 -0.08
C LEU A 30 5.72 -6.07 -1.37
N SER A 31 6.83 -6.81 -1.39
CA SER A 31 7.27 -7.60 -2.56
C SER A 31 7.31 -6.81 -3.89
N GLY A 32 7.73 -5.53 -3.82
CA GLY A 32 7.81 -4.64 -4.99
C GLY A 32 6.46 -4.15 -5.53
N PHE A 33 5.37 -4.30 -4.77
CA PHE A 33 4.05 -3.80 -5.10
C PHE A 33 4.03 -2.28 -5.32
N ASP A 34 4.70 -1.54 -4.45
CA ASP A 34 4.97 -0.09 -4.53
C ASP A 34 5.64 0.31 -5.85
N LYS A 35 6.67 -0.43 -6.27
CA LYS A 35 7.40 -0.18 -7.52
C LYS A 35 6.51 -0.43 -8.74
N LYS A 36 5.77 -1.55 -8.73
CA LYS A 36 4.85 -1.90 -9.82
C LYS A 36 3.69 -0.92 -9.93
N LEU A 37 3.15 -0.46 -8.81
CA LEU A 37 2.14 0.59 -8.76
C LEU A 37 2.67 1.88 -9.38
N SER A 38 3.89 2.29 -9.01
CA SER A 38 4.55 3.47 -9.58
C SER A 38 4.78 3.34 -11.09
N SER A 39 5.12 2.14 -11.58
CA SER A 39 5.27 1.90 -13.02
C SER A 39 3.95 1.88 -13.78
N ALA A 40 2.87 1.37 -13.17
CA ALA A 40 1.55 1.26 -13.80
C ALA A 40 0.76 2.58 -13.76
N CYS A 41 1.04 3.46 -12.80
CA CYS A 41 0.38 4.75 -12.63
C CYS A 41 1.42 5.88 -12.56
N PRO A 42 2.15 6.17 -13.66
CA PRO A 42 3.28 7.10 -13.65
C PRO A 42 2.89 8.55 -13.32
N ASP A 43 1.64 8.93 -13.60
CA ASP A 43 1.11 10.28 -13.34
C ASP A 43 0.42 10.41 -11.97
N ALA A 44 0.48 9.36 -11.14
CA ALA A 44 -0.01 9.39 -9.78
C ALA A 44 1.15 9.58 -8.79
N THR A 45 0.84 10.12 -7.60
CA THR A 45 1.81 10.16 -6.49
C THR A 45 1.67 8.88 -5.68
N VAL A 46 2.71 8.05 -5.63
CA VAL A 46 2.72 6.84 -4.80
C VAL A 46 3.43 7.13 -3.47
N SER A 47 2.70 7.07 -2.37
CA SER A 47 3.23 7.26 -1.01
C SER A 47 3.91 6.01 -0.48
N ASP A 48 4.66 6.17 0.62
CA ASP A 48 5.24 5.04 1.35
C ASP A 48 4.16 4.06 1.80
N GLY A 49 4.34 2.79 1.44
CA GLY A 49 3.38 1.74 1.72
C GLY A 49 3.57 1.08 3.08
N LEU A 50 2.52 0.42 3.56
CA LEU A 50 2.53 -0.35 4.81
C LEU A 50 2.35 -1.84 4.54
N ALA A 51 3.28 -2.65 5.03
CA ALA A 51 3.18 -4.11 5.03
C ALA A 51 3.06 -4.60 6.48
N ILE A 52 2.01 -5.36 6.79
CA ILE A 52 1.82 -5.96 8.11
C ILE A 52 1.74 -7.48 7.99
N ARG A 53 2.36 -8.21 8.93
CA ARG A 53 2.24 -9.66 8.92
C ARG A 53 0.80 -10.10 9.26
N GLY A 54 0.23 -11.04 8.52
CA GLY A 54 -1.13 -11.55 8.74
C GLY A 54 -1.31 -12.14 10.14
N ASN A 55 -0.32 -12.87 10.63
CA ASN A 55 -0.26 -13.37 12.00
C ASN A 55 -0.40 -12.24 13.04
N ASP A 56 0.26 -11.10 12.82
CA ASP A 56 0.18 -9.95 13.74
C ASP A 56 -1.19 -9.28 13.65
N CYS A 57 -1.74 -9.14 12.43
CA CYS A 57 -3.12 -8.66 12.24
C CYS A 57 -4.14 -9.50 13.00
N GLN A 58 -3.92 -10.81 13.10
CA GLN A 58 -4.84 -11.72 13.79
C GLN A 58 -4.62 -11.72 15.31
N ASN A 59 -3.36 -11.76 15.75
CA ASN A 59 -3.00 -12.12 17.13
C ASN A 59 -2.44 -10.95 17.97
N ASP A 60 -2.10 -9.82 17.36
CA ASP A 60 -1.53 -8.64 18.03
C ASP A 60 -2.15 -7.33 17.50
N GLN A 61 -3.47 -7.26 17.60
CA GLN A 61 -4.26 -6.18 16.99
C GLN A 61 -3.96 -4.78 17.57
N GLU A 62 -3.55 -4.68 18.84
CA GLU A 62 -3.20 -3.39 19.45
C GLU A 62 -1.91 -2.82 18.85
N SER A 63 -0.87 -3.65 18.73
CA SER A 63 0.38 -3.30 18.04
C SER A 63 0.12 -2.92 16.59
N VAL A 64 -0.73 -3.67 15.89
CA VAL A 64 -1.11 -3.37 14.51
C VAL A 64 -1.87 -2.05 14.41
N ARG A 65 -2.84 -1.79 15.29
CA ARG A 65 -3.57 -0.50 15.33
C ARG A 65 -2.60 0.66 15.55
N LYS A 66 -1.62 0.51 16.44
CA LYS A 66 -0.58 1.52 16.67
C LYS A 66 0.24 1.78 15.39
N LYS A 67 0.76 0.73 14.75
CA LYS A 67 1.53 0.84 13.49
C LYS A 67 0.73 1.54 12.38
N VAL A 68 -0.54 1.18 12.22
CA VAL A 68 -1.44 1.82 11.24
C VAL A 68 -1.66 3.29 11.57
N SER A 69 -1.87 3.62 12.86
CA SER A 69 -2.08 5.01 13.30
C SER A 69 -0.85 5.88 13.06
N GLU A 70 0.34 5.37 13.38
CA GLU A 70 1.61 6.04 13.13
C GLU A 70 1.87 6.24 11.63
N TRP A 71 1.58 5.22 10.81
CA TRP A 71 1.71 5.31 9.35
C TRP A 71 0.77 6.38 8.77
N ILE A 72 -0.51 6.38 9.14
CA ILE A 72 -1.48 7.37 8.67
C ILE A 72 -1.05 8.79 9.09
N ALA A 73 -0.62 8.97 10.35
CA ALA A 73 -0.15 10.27 10.84
C ALA A 73 1.10 10.77 10.09
N GLY A 74 1.94 9.85 9.60
CA GLY A 74 3.12 10.17 8.80
C GLY A 74 2.84 10.58 7.36
N LEU A 75 1.62 10.41 6.84
CA LEU A 75 1.29 10.73 5.44
C LEU A 75 1.19 12.24 5.17
N GLY A 76 0.96 13.07 6.20
CA GLY A 76 1.06 14.53 6.09
C GLY A 76 -0.07 15.22 5.30
N TYR A 77 -1.28 14.63 5.27
CA TYR A 77 -2.48 15.21 4.68
C TYR A 77 -3.53 15.60 5.72
#